data_AF-I1Q828-F1
#
_entry.id   AF-I1Q828-F1
#
_cell.length_a   1.000
_cell.length_b   1.000
_cell.length_c   1.000
_cell.angle_alpha   90.00
_cell.angle_beta   90.00
_cell.angle_gamma   90.00
#
_symmetry.space_group_name_H-M   'P 1'
#
loop_
_entity.id
_entity.type
_entity.pdbx_description
1 polymer ?
#
loop_
_entity_poly.entity_id
_entity_poly.type
_entity_poly.pdbx_seq_one_letter_code
_entity_poly.pdbx_strand_id
1 'polypeptide(L)'
;MAGPVPFVDVVVDNAGGAVANKADPGVVLPQEEEYESFVSSLPSNPKLQLLRYQGKWLLQSWVPGIIAIQRGGFAPRRGGGDIVLASLPKCGTTWLKALAFATMARRAHPPAGDEQHPLLRLNPHDCVPSMEKLFAAGLGSKIMDALPSPRLMATHVHHSLLPASITDNPHCKIIYICR
;
A
#
# COMPACT_ATOMS: atom_id res chain seq x y z
N MET A 1 2.27 23.38 -5.22
CA MET A 1 1.71 22.06 -4.87
C MET A 1 2.38 21.63 -3.58
N ALA A 2 1.61 21.41 -2.51
CA ALA A 2 2.13 20.87 -1.25
C ALA A 2 2.63 19.43 -1.49
N GLY A 3 3.71 19.03 -0.83
CA GLY A 3 4.29 17.68 -0.97
C GLY A 3 3.42 16.60 -0.32
N PRO A 4 3.88 15.34 -0.31
CA PRO A 4 3.20 14.28 0.42
C PRO A 4 3.22 14.59 1.92
N VAL A 5 2.12 14.23 2.60
CA VAL A 5 2.03 14.26 4.07
C VAL A 5 2.37 12.89 4.64
N PRO A 6 2.81 12.79 5.91
CA PRO A 6 3.02 11.50 6.53
C PRO A 6 1.72 10.69 6.54
N PHE A 7 1.80 9.42 6.15
CA PHE A 7 0.62 8.56 6.06
C PHE A 7 -0.08 8.39 7.41
N VAL A 8 0.67 8.31 8.51
CA VAL A 8 0.08 8.17 9.86
C VAL A 8 -0.72 9.40 10.30
N ASP A 9 -0.46 10.56 9.71
CA ASP A 9 -1.15 11.81 10.01
C ASP A 9 -2.48 11.92 9.22
N VAL A 10 -2.79 10.96 8.33
CA VAL A 10 -4.03 10.94 7.55
C VAL A 10 -5.19 10.45 8.41
N VAL A 11 -6.06 11.36 8.81
CA VAL A 11 -7.33 11.04 9.46
C VAL A 11 -8.33 10.57 8.41
N VAL A 12 -8.80 9.34 8.56
CA VAL A 12 -9.94 8.83 7.80
C VAL A 12 -11.16 8.91 8.71
N ASP A 13 -12.07 9.85 8.45
CA ASP A 13 -13.32 9.92 9.18
C ASP A 13 -14.10 8.62 8.98
N ASN A 14 -14.48 7.96 10.07
CA ASN A 14 -15.46 6.88 10.06
C ASN A 14 -16.89 7.43 9.84
N ALA A 15 -17.06 8.41 8.96
CA ALA A 15 -18.34 8.96 8.54
C ALA A 15 -18.94 8.04 7.45
N GLY A 16 -19.30 6.85 7.89
CA GLY A 16 -19.87 5.77 7.11
C GLY A 16 -20.25 4.65 8.06
N GLY A 17 -21.05 5.00 9.07
CA GLY A 17 -21.73 4.03 9.92
C GLY A 17 -22.69 3.20 9.07
N ALA A 18 -22.17 2.16 8.42
CA ALA A 18 -22.93 0.94 8.30
C ALA A 18 -23.14 0.47 9.74
N VAL A 19 -24.41 0.39 10.12
CA VAL A 19 -24.90 -0.15 11.38
C VAL A 19 -23.97 -1.26 11.84
N ALA A 20 -23.34 -1.07 13.00
CA ALA A 20 -22.81 -2.18 13.78
C ALA A 20 -24.00 -3.02 14.22
N ASN A 21 -24.61 -3.75 13.29
CA ASN A 21 -25.29 -4.97 13.64
C ASN A 21 -24.18 -5.85 14.19
N LYS A 22 -24.32 -6.20 15.47
CA LYS A 22 -23.58 -7.31 16.06
C LYS A 22 -23.47 -8.38 15.00
N ALA A 23 -22.24 -8.73 14.62
CA ALA A 23 -22.00 -9.89 13.78
C ALA A 23 -22.72 -11.06 14.45
N ASP A 24 -23.80 -11.50 13.82
CA ASP A 24 -24.36 -12.81 14.08
C ASP A 24 -23.27 -13.79 13.64
N PRO A 25 -22.75 -14.68 14.51
CA PRO A 25 -21.51 -15.42 14.27
C PRO A 25 -21.59 -16.50 13.17
N GLY A 26 -22.52 -16.37 12.21
CA GLY A 26 -22.80 -17.40 11.21
C GLY A 26 -23.18 -16.93 9.80
N VAL A 27 -23.06 -15.64 9.46
CA VAL A 27 -23.32 -15.18 8.08
C VAL A 27 -22.07 -14.56 7.49
N VAL A 28 -21.24 -15.39 6.85
CA VAL A 28 -20.14 -14.93 6.00
C VAL A 28 -20.73 -14.61 4.62
N LEU A 29 -20.35 -13.49 4.01
CA LEU A 29 -20.86 -13.13 2.69
C LEU A 29 -20.37 -14.15 1.64
N PRO A 30 -21.18 -14.56 0.65
CA PRO A 30 -20.79 -15.60 -0.32
C PRO A 30 -19.46 -15.33 -1.03
N GLN A 31 -19.14 -14.04 -1.24
CA GLN A 31 -17.90 -13.59 -1.86
C GLN A 31 -16.68 -13.71 -0.94
N GLU A 32 -16.87 -13.64 0.38
CA GLU A 32 -15.82 -13.84 1.40
C GLU A 32 -15.54 -15.33 1.61
N GLU A 33 -16.57 -16.18 1.66
CA GLU A 33 -16.41 -17.64 1.75
C GLU A 33 -15.65 -18.20 0.54
N GLU A 34 -16.04 -17.78 -0.67
CA GLU A 34 -15.37 -18.17 -1.91
C GLU A 34 -13.91 -17.67 -1.95
N TYR A 35 -13.66 -16.48 -1.41
CA TYR A 35 -12.33 -15.91 -1.30
C TYR A 35 -11.44 -16.65 -0.29
N GLU A 36 -11.96 -16.99 0.90
CA GLU A 36 -11.24 -17.77 1.90
C GLU A 36 -10.99 -19.21 1.43
N SER A 37 -11.98 -19.82 0.76
CA SER A 37 -11.83 -21.12 0.08
C SER A 37 -10.73 -21.07 -0.99
N PHE A 38 -10.71 -20.00 -1.80
CA PHE A 38 -9.65 -19.80 -2.79
C PHE A 38 -8.27 -19.67 -2.15
N VAL A 39 -8.10 -18.81 -1.13
CA VAL A 39 -6.80 -18.60 -0.48
C VAL A 39 -6.31 -19.87 0.22
N SER A 40 -7.20 -20.60 0.88
CA SER A 40 -6.87 -21.86 1.55
C SER A 40 -6.48 -23.00 0.59
N SER A 41 -6.93 -22.95 -0.67
CA SER A 41 -6.54 -23.90 -1.71
C SER A 41 -5.12 -23.69 -2.28
N LEU A 42 -4.50 -22.52 -2.01
CA LEU A 42 -3.19 -22.19 -2.57
C LEU A 42 -2.09 -23.05 -1.93
N PRO A 43 -1.06 -23.46 -2.71
CA PRO A 43 0.10 -24.14 -2.13
C PRO A 43 0.76 -23.25 -1.07
N SER A 44 0.98 -23.80 0.13
CA SER A 44 1.51 -23.06 1.27
C SER A 44 2.85 -23.62 1.75
N ASN A 45 3.67 -22.75 2.32
CA ASN A 45 4.83 -23.12 3.11
C ASN A 45 4.66 -22.53 4.52
N PRO A 46 4.08 -23.30 5.46
CA PRO A 46 3.78 -22.81 6.81
C PRO A 46 5.03 -22.41 7.59
N LYS A 47 6.19 -23.04 7.34
CA LYS A 47 7.44 -22.72 8.05
C LYS A 47 7.92 -21.30 7.76
N LEU A 48 7.69 -20.82 6.54
CA LEU A 48 8.09 -19.49 6.09
C LEU A 48 6.91 -18.51 6.02
N GLN A 49 5.70 -18.96 6.37
CA GLN A 49 4.47 -18.17 6.27
C GLN A 49 4.25 -17.63 4.84
N LEU A 50 4.44 -18.51 3.85
CA LEU A 50 4.30 -18.17 2.43
C LEU A 50 3.13 -18.89 1.77
N LEU A 51 2.49 -18.21 0.82
CA LEU A 51 1.53 -18.78 -0.12
C LEU A 51 2.04 -18.61 -1.55
N ARG A 52 1.73 -19.60 -2.41
CA ARG A 52 2.06 -19.54 -3.84
C ARG A 52 0.85 -19.00 -4.61
N TYR A 53 0.94 -17.75 -5.04
CA TYR A 53 -0.10 -17.07 -5.82
C TYR A 53 0.44 -16.68 -7.20
N GLN A 54 -0.28 -17.03 -8.27
CA GLN A 54 0.10 -16.78 -9.67
C GLN A 54 1.58 -17.13 -9.97
N GLY A 55 2.04 -18.27 -9.43
CA GLY A 55 3.39 -18.77 -9.63
C GLY A 55 4.49 -18.13 -8.78
N LYS A 56 4.18 -17.19 -7.87
CA LYS A 56 5.16 -16.54 -6.96
C LYS A 56 4.89 -16.90 -5.50
N TRP A 57 5.95 -17.02 -4.70
CA TRP A 57 5.86 -17.19 -3.25
C TRP A 57 5.81 -15.83 -2.57
N LEU A 58 4.75 -15.59 -1.80
CA LEU A 58 4.46 -14.31 -1.17
C LEU A 58 4.17 -14.53 0.32
N LEU A 59 4.44 -13.53 1.16
CA LEU A 59 4.01 -13.59 2.55
C LEU A 59 2.50 -13.78 2.61
N GLN A 60 2.06 -14.78 3.38
CA GLN A 60 0.65 -15.16 3.51
C GLN A 60 -0.22 -13.96 3.88
N SER A 61 0.25 -13.11 4.79
CA SER A 61 -0.44 -11.90 5.23
C SER A 61 -0.58 -10.81 4.15
N TRP A 62 0.14 -10.90 3.03
CA TRP A 62 0.09 -9.90 1.95
C TRP A 62 -0.81 -10.34 0.81
N VAL A 63 -1.02 -11.64 0.61
CA VAL A 63 -1.83 -12.18 -0.49
C VAL A 63 -3.22 -11.53 -0.57
N PRO A 64 -3.96 -11.33 0.54
CA PRO A 64 -5.24 -10.63 0.47
C PRO A 64 -5.18 -9.23 -0.10
N GLY A 65 -4.18 -8.45 0.31
CA GLY A 65 -4.01 -7.09 -0.20
C GLY A 65 -3.64 -7.07 -1.67
N ILE A 66 -2.82 -8.03 -2.11
CA ILE A 66 -2.43 -8.15 -3.52
C ILE A 66 -3.65 -8.48 -4.39
N ILE A 67 -4.47 -9.44 -3.96
CA ILE A 67 -5.71 -9.79 -4.66
C ILE A 67 -6.67 -8.59 -4.70
N ALA A 68 -6.84 -7.88 -3.58
CA ALA A 68 -7.70 -6.71 -3.50
C ALA A 68 -7.24 -5.59 -4.46
N ILE A 69 -5.93 -5.32 -4.54
CA ILE A 69 -5.36 -4.36 -5.50
C ILE A 69 -5.63 -4.81 -6.95
N GLN A 70 -5.39 -6.09 -7.27
CA GLN A 70 -5.64 -6.64 -8.60
C GLN A 70 -7.11 -6.61 -9.01
N ARG A 71 -8.04 -6.77 -8.06
CA ARG A 71 -9.50 -6.70 -8.28
C ARG A 71 -10.03 -5.25 -8.35
N GLY A 72 -9.16 -4.24 -8.41
CA GLY A 72 -9.56 -2.85 -8.58
C GLY A 72 -9.70 -2.06 -7.28
N GLY A 73 -9.23 -2.57 -6.15
CA GLY A 73 -9.22 -1.83 -4.88
C GLY A 73 -8.37 -0.56 -4.93
N PHE A 74 -7.41 -0.48 -5.86
CA PHE A 74 -6.60 0.72 -6.11
C PHE A 74 -6.82 1.25 -7.54
N ALA A 75 -7.13 2.53 -7.63
CA ALA A 75 -7.14 3.27 -8.89
C ALA A 75 -6.11 4.42 -8.84
N PRO A 76 -5.21 4.52 -9.83
CA PRO A 76 -4.34 5.68 -9.96
C PRO A 76 -5.14 6.98 -10.16
N ARG A 77 -4.61 8.11 -9.68
CA ARG A 77 -5.24 9.43 -9.85
C ARG A 77 -5.27 9.80 -11.33
N ARG A 78 -6.44 10.27 -11.81
CA ARG A 78 -6.62 10.72 -13.21
C ARG A 78 -5.68 11.87 -13.60
N GLY A 79 -5.35 12.75 -12.66
CA GLY A 79 -4.41 13.86 -12.87
C GLY A 79 -2.93 13.45 -12.80
N GLY A 80 -2.63 12.17 -12.60
CA GLY A 80 -1.28 11.66 -12.40
C GLY A 80 -0.67 12.01 -11.05
N GLY A 81 0.64 11.76 -10.94
CA GLY A 81 1.42 12.08 -9.73
C GLY A 81 1.47 10.97 -8.69
N ASP A 82 0.94 9.78 -9.00
CA ASP A 82 1.15 8.61 -8.15
C ASP A 82 2.54 8.03 -8.39
N ILE A 83 3.27 7.81 -7.30
CA ILE A 83 4.59 7.22 -7.32
C ILE A 83 4.59 5.97 -6.45
N VAL A 84 4.94 4.83 -7.05
CA VAL A 84 5.06 3.52 -6.40
C VAL A 84 6.53 3.19 -6.21
N LEU A 85 6.97 3.13 -4.96
CA LEU A 85 8.30 2.69 -4.57
C LEU A 85 8.31 1.16 -4.44
N ALA A 86 8.95 0.48 -5.38
CA ALA A 86 9.02 -0.96 -5.42
C ALA A 86 10.39 -1.47 -4.93
N SER A 87 10.39 -2.54 -4.15
CA SER A 87 11.62 -3.22 -3.74
C SER A 87 11.33 -4.65 -3.30
N LEU A 88 12.32 -5.53 -3.34
CA LEU A 88 12.23 -6.75 -2.52
C LEU A 88 12.42 -6.41 -1.04
N PRO A 89 11.82 -7.20 -0.12
CA PRO A 89 12.04 -7.00 1.31
C PRO A 89 13.54 -6.97 1.63
N LYS A 90 13.94 -6.05 2.50
CA LYS A 90 15.32 -5.87 2.98
C LYS A 90 16.34 -5.33 1.94
N CYS A 91 15.91 -4.92 0.76
CA CYS A 91 16.76 -4.27 -0.26
C CYS A 91 16.85 -2.73 -0.13
N GLY A 92 16.68 -2.17 1.07
CA GLY A 92 16.82 -0.71 1.28
C GLY A 92 15.53 0.11 1.18
N THR A 93 14.35 -0.52 1.31
CA THR A 93 13.03 0.15 1.26
C THR A 93 12.92 1.35 2.20
N THR A 94 13.45 1.25 3.42
CA THR A 94 13.40 2.34 4.41
C THR A 94 14.15 3.57 3.92
N TRP A 95 15.32 3.37 3.30
CA TRP A 95 16.11 4.46 2.75
C TRP A 95 15.44 5.06 1.51
N LEU A 96 14.90 4.20 0.62
CA LEU A 96 14.14 4.65 -0.55
C LEU A 96 12.91 5.49 -0.16
N LYS A 97 12.14 5.04 0.85
CA LYS A 97 10.99 5.80 1.39
C LYS A 97 11.40 7.17 1.91
N ALA A 98 12.46 7.23 2.72
CA ALA A 98 12.97 8.47 3.29
C ALA A 98 13.40 9.46 2.19
N LEU A 99 14.21 9.00 1.23
CA LEU A 99 14.69 9.85 0.14
C LEU A 99 13.56 10.36 -0.76
N ALA A 100 12.65 9.48 -1.16
CA ALA A 100 11.52 9.86 -2.00
C ALA A 100 10.61 10.87 -1.29
N PHE A 101 10.30 10.61 -0.01
CA PHE A 101 9.49 11.50 0.80
C PHE A 101 10.15 12.88 0.95
N ALA A 102 11.40 12.95 1.39
CA ALA A 102 12.14 14.21 1.54
C ALA A 102 12.21 14.98 0.21
N THR A 103 12.47 14.28 -0.90
CA THR A 103 12.57 14.90 -2.23
C THR A 103 11.25 15.55 -2.68
N MET A 104 10.13 14.89 -2.42
CA MET A 104 8.80 15.40 -2.78
C MET A 104 8.29 16.44 -1.78
N ALA A 105 8.65 16.31 -0.51
CA ALA A 105 8.26 17.22 0.56
C ALA A 105 9.15 18.48 0.65
N ARG A 106 10.28 18.54 -0.07
CA ARG A 106 11.30 19.60 0.02
C ARG A 106 10.81 21.06 -0.03
N ARG A 107 9.64 21.30 -0.64
CA ARG A 107 9.02 22.64 -0.69
C ARG A 107 8.29 22.99 0.61
N ALA A 108 7.64 22.01 1.23
CA ALA A 108 6.97 22.15 2.52
C ALA A 108 7.96 22.02 3.69
N HIS A 109 8.98 21.17 3.51
CA HIS A 109 10.03 20.90 4.49
C HIS A 109 11.42 21.07 3.85
N PRO A 110 11.99 22.30 3.86
CA PRO A 110 13.28 22.58 3.25
C PRO A 110 14.41 21.71 3.85
N PRO A 111 15.40 21.26 3.04
CA PRO A 111 16.48 20.38 3.52
C PRO A 111 17.37 20.97 4.62
N ALA A 112 17.41 22.30 4.74
CA ALA A 112 18.21 23.01 5.73
C ALA A 112 17.30 23.76 6.69
N GLY A 113 17.46 23.50 8.00
CA GLY A 113 16.85 24.30 9.06
C GLY A 113 15.41 23.96 9.43
N ASP A 114 14.82 22.88 8.88
CA ASP A 114 13.51 22.42 9.32
C ASP A 114 13.63 21.31 10.39
N GLU A 115 13.64 21.74 11.65
CA GLU A 115 13.64 20.84 12.82
C GLU A 115 12.32 20.06 12.97
N GLN A 116 11.26 20.47 12.27
CA GLN A 116 9.95 19.83 12.29
C GLN A 116 9.73 18.87 11.11
N HIS A 117 10.78 18.62 10.30
CA HIS A 117 10.70 17.71 9.17
C HIS A 117 10.19 16.32 9.65
N PRO A 118 9.15 15.73 9.03
CA PRO A 118 8.54 14.49 9.52
C PRO A 118 9.52 13.34 9.75
N LEU A 119 10.50 13.18 8.86
CA LEU A 119 11.56 12.14 8.99
C LEU A 119 12.50 12.31 10.20
N LEU A 120 12.47 13.44 10.93
CA LEU A 120 13.21 13.60 12.19
C LEU A 120 12.45 13.02 13.39
N ARG A 121 11.12 12.88 13.28
CA ARG A 121 10.23 12.44 14.36
C ARG A 121 9.49 11.12 14.06
N LEU A 122 9.32 10.77 12.79
CA LEU A 122 8.57 9.60 12.32
C LEU A 122 9.49 8.59 11.63
N ASN A 123 9.09 7.31 11.67
CA ASN A 123 9.73 6.32 10.83
C ASN A 123 9.36 6.56 9.35
N PRO A 124 10.26 6.33 8.36
CA PRO A 124 9.88 6.43 6.94
C PRO A 124 8.71 5.54 6.53
N HIS A 125 8.45 4.46 7.26
CA HIS A 125 7.27 3.61 7.07
C HIS A 125 5.96 4.26 7.54
N ASP A 126 6.04 5.23 8.46
CA ASP A 126 4.91 6.06 8.90
C ASP A 126 4.66 7.21 7.92
N CYS A 127 5.67 7.59 7.14
CA CYS A 127 5.52 8.59 6.09
C CYS A 127 4.95 8.01 4.78
N VAL A 128 5.37 6.80 4.40
CA VAL A 128 5.00 6.17 3.12
C VAL A 128 4.34 4.82 3.35
N PRO A 129 3.05 4.64 2.98
CA PRO A 129 2.31 3.42 3.24
C PRO A 129 2.80 2.24 2.38
N SER A 130 2.64 1.02 2.89
CA SER A 130 2.83 -0.22 2.12
C SER A 130 1.49 -0.73 1.58
N MET A 131 1.34 -0.80 0.25
CA MET A 131 0.07 -1.09 -0.41
C MET A 131 -0.50 -2.45 0.02
N GLU A 132 0.24 -3.54 -0.17
CA GLU A 132 -0.23 -4.89 0.14
C GLU A 132 -0.66 -5.06 1.61
N LYS A 133 -0.01 -4.34 2.55
CA LYS A 133 -0.38 -4.38 3.96
C LYS A 133 -1.68 -3.64 4.24
N LEU A 134 -1.84 -2.43 3.68
CA LEU A 134 -3.05 -1.64 3.89
C LEU A 134 -4.28 -2.29 3.26
N PHE A 135 -4.13 -2.84 2.06
CA PHE A 135 -5.20 -3.55 1.38
C PHE A 135 -5.55 -4.86 2.08
N ALA A 136 -4.57 -5.60 2.62
CA ALA A 136 -4.84 -6.79 3.42
C ALA A 136 -5.60 -6.46 4.72
N ALA A 137 -5.38 -5.27 5.28
CA ALA A 137 -6.10 -4.79 6.46
C ALA A 137 -7.49 -4.19 6.14
N GLY A 138 -7.94 -4.18 4.87
CA GLY A 138 -9.21 -3.58 4.46
C GLY A 138 -9.23 -2.04 4.50
N LEU A 139 -8.09 -1.40 4.75
CA LEU A 139 -7.96 0.07 4.85
C LEU A 139 -7.42 0.72 3.58
N GLY A 140 -6.97 -0.08 2.62
CA GLY A 140 -6.29 0.36 1.39
C GLY A 140 -7.00 1.48 0.65
N SER A 141 -8.23 1.25 0.17
CA SER A 141 -8.96 2.26 -0.63
C SER A 141 -9.20 3.54 0.16
N LYS A 142 -9.69 3.44 1.41
CA LYS A 142 -9.99 4.59 2.26
C LYS A 142 -8.76 5.49 2.48
N ILE A 143 -7.63 4.90 2.85
CA ILE A 143 -6.38 5.66 3.09
C ILE A 143 -5.83 6.22 1.77
N MET A 144 -5.84 5.43 0.70
CA MET A 144 -5.32 5.87 -0.60
C MET A 144 -6.14 7.02 -1.19
N ASP A 145 -7.44 7.07 -0.93
CA ASP A 145 -8.33 8.13 -1.39
C ASP A 145 -8.21 9.40 -0.53
N ALA A 146 -7.96 9.26 0.77
CA ALA A 146 -7.71 10.38 1.68
C ALA A 146 -6.34 11.05 1.47
N LEU A 147 -5.35 10.33 0.94
CA LEU A 147 -4.02 10.88 0.68
C LEU A 147 -4.05 11.99 -0.40
N PRO A 148 -3.46 13.17 -0.13
CA PRO A 148 -3.37 14.24 -1.11
C PRO A 148 -2.48 13.84 -2.29
N SER A 149 -2.73 14.45 -3.46
CA SER A 149 -1.86 14.28 -4.62
C SER A 149 -0.68 15.26 -4.57
N PRO A 150 0.54 14.87 -5.00
CA PRO A 150 0.93 13.55 -5.49
C PRO A 150 1.01 12.49 -4.38
N ARG A 151 0.51 11.27 -4.64
CA ARG A 151 0.58 10.18 -3.65
C ARG A 151 1.89 9.43 -3.77
N LEU A 152 2.51 9.17 -2.63
CA LEU A 152 3.70 8.33 -2.51
C LEU A 152 3.33 7.06 -1.75
N MET A 153 3.59 5.90 -2.33
CA MET A 153 3.29 4.60 -1.73
C MET A 153 4.40 3.61 -2.05
N ALA A 154 4.47 2.51 -1.30
CA ALA A 154 5.48 1.48 -1.49
C ALA A 154 4.86 0.09 -1.64
N THR A 155 5.57 -0.80 -2.33
CA THR A 155 5.15 -2.18 -2.48
C THR A 155 6.33 -3.14 -2.54
N HIS A 156 6.11 -4.35 -2.03
CA HIS A 156 7.00 -5.49 -2.22
C HIS A 156 6.51 -6.48 -3.29
N VAL A 157 5.43 -6.12 -3.97
CA VAL A 157 4.78 -6.98 -4.97
C VAL A 157 5.64 -7.04 -6.23
N HIS A 158 5.78 -8.24 -6.78
CA HIS A 158 6.44 -8.42 -8.08
C HIS A 158 5.73 -7.59 -9.15
N HIS A 159 6.49 -6.97 -10.06
CA HIS A 159 5.94 -6.16 -11.14
C HIS A 159 4.85 -6.88 -11.96
N SER A 160 5.02 -8.19 -12.23
CA SER A 160 4.04 -8.99 -12.96
C SER A 160 2.71 -9.21 -12.23
N LEU A 161 2.64 -8.90 -10.94
CA LEU A 161 1.42 -8.99 -10.12
C LEU A 161 0.80 -7.61 -9.88
N LEU A 162 1.42 -6.52 -10.33
CA LEU A 162 0.80 -5.20 -10.27
C LEU A 162 -0.26 -5.09 -11.38
N PRO A 163 -1.38 -4.38 -11.15
CA PRO A 163 -2.37 -4.12 -12.19
C PRO A 163 -1.77 -3.30 -13.33
N ALA A 164 -2.27 -3.52 -14.56
CA ALA A 164 -1.93 -2.72 -15.74
C ALA A 164 -2.21 -1.21 -15.54
N SER A 165 -3.19 -0.86 -14.69
CA SER A 165 -3.45 0.54 -14.31
C SER A 165 -2.27 1.21 -13.63
N ILE A 166 -1.33 0.46 -13.05
CA ILE A 166 -0.07 0.95 -12.48
C ILE A 166 1.07 0.81 -13.49
N THR A 167 1.26 -0.38 -14.07
CA THR A 167 2.45 -0.70 -14.89
C THR A 167 2.44 -0.03 -16.25
N ASP A 168 1.27 0.08 -16.87
CA ASP A 168 1.12 0.54 -18.25
C ASP A 168 0.61 1.99 -18.31
N ASN A 169 0.59 2.66 -17.15
CA ASN A 169 0.06 4.01 -17.00
C ASN A 169 1.19 5.05 -17.02
N PRO A 170 1.26 5.91 -18.05
CA PRO A 170 2.33 6.91 -18.18
C PRO A 170 2.30 7.98 -17.07
N HIS A 171 1.19 8.10 -16.35
CA HIS A 171 0.99 9.06 -15.27
C HIS A 171 1.26 8.48 -13.87
N CYS A 172 1.54 7.17 -13.77
CA CYS A 172 1.97 6.50 -12.55
C CYS A 172 3.44 6.09 -12.70
N LYS A 173 4.30 6.53 -11.79
CA LYS A 173 5.74 6.25 -11.87
C LYS A 173 6.10 5.13 -10.90
N ILE A 174 6.87 4.16 -11.36
CA ILE A 174 7.44 3.12 -10.50
C ILE A 174 8.93 3.41 -10.31
N ILE A 175 9.39 3.46 -9.07
CA ILE A 175 10.81 3.56 -8.72
C ILE A 175 11.21 2.27 -8.03
N TYR A 176 12.11 1.49 -8.64
CA TYR A 176 12.56 0.22 -8.09
C TYR A 176 13.97 0.31 -7.52
N ILE A 177 14.21 -0.34 -6.37
CA ILE A 177 15.55 -0.53 -5.80
C ILE A 177 15.84 -2.04 -5.59
N CYS A 178 17.07 -2.44 -5.90
CA CYS A 178 17.61 -3.78 -5.66
C CYS A 178 18.96 -3.72 -4.94
N ARG A 179 19.35 -4.83 -4.31
CA ARG A 179 20.64 -5.03 -3.65
C ARG A 179 21.13 -6.44 -3.92
#